data_AF-A0A662HUY1-F1
#
_entry.id   AF-A0A662HUY1-F1
#
_cell.length_a   1.000
_cell.length_b   1.000
_cell.length_c   1.000
_cell.angle_alpha   90.00
_cell.angle_beta   90.00
_cell.angle_gamma   90.00
#
_symmetry.space_group_name_H-M   'P 1'
#
loop_
_entity.id
_entity.type
_entity.pdbx_description
1 polymer ?
#
loop_
_entity_poly.entity_id
_entity_poly.type
_entity_poly.pdbx_seq_one_letter_code
_entity_poly.pdbx_strand_id
1 'polypeptide(L)'
;MLKVLESKPIDTKAVREKMIRNLEQLLDFAHRKATDPELSPKARQSWARLETYIAQTLNSIVNDYDIVSIKKKLEELKKIAEELDL
;
A
#
# COMPACT_ATOMS: atom_id res chain seq x y z
N MET A 1 12.53 -42.25 -6.86
CA MET A 1 13.11 -41.20 -5.99
C MET A 1 12.59 -39.84 -6.47
N LEU A 2 11.54 -39.33 -5.83
CA LEU A 2 10.94 -38.03 -6.17
C LEU A 2 11.85 -36.93 -5.59
N LYS A 3 12.42 -36.10 -6.46
CA LYS A 3 13.11 -34.86 -6.08
C LYS A 3 12.04 -33.88 -5.61
N VAL A 4 11.85 -33.79 -4.30
CA VAL A 4 11.10 -32.68 -3.69
C VAL A 4 11.94 -31.43 -3.94
N LEU A 5 11.43 -30.52 -4.78
CA LEU A 5 11.99 -29.19 -4.92
C LEU A 5 11.75 -28.47 -3.58
N GLU A 6 12.78 -28.40 -2.75
CA GLU A 6 12.77 -27.57 -1.54
C GLU A 6 12.49 -26.11 -1.96
N SER A 7 11.28 -25.64 -1.70
CA SER A 7 10.97 -24.22 -1.82
C SER A 7 11.75 -23.50 -0.72
N LYS A 8 12.67 -22.61 -1.11
CA LYS A 8 13.33 -21.71 -0.16
C LYS A 8 12.24 -20.99 0.65
N PRO A 9 12.31 -20.99 1.99
CA PRO A 9 11.37 -20.23 2.80
C PRO A 9 11.46 -18.76 2.39
N ILE A 10 10.32 -18.16 2.05
CA ILE A 10 10.23 -16.74 1.73
C ILE A 10 10.66 -15.96 2.97
N ASP A 11 11.60 -15.03 2.81
CA ASP A 11 11.96 -14.08 3.86
C ASP A 11 10.81 -13.06 4.02
N THR A 12 9.84 -13.43 4.85
CA THR A 12 8.64 -12.64 5.12
C THR A 12 8.95 -11.30 5.77
N LYS A 13 10.09 -11.18 6.46
CA LYS A 13 10.57 -9.92 7.05
C LYS A 13 11.04 -8.98 5.96
N ALA A 14 11.92 -9.45 5.06
CA ALA A 14 12.40 -8.63 3.94
C ALA A 14 11.25 -8.18 3.01
N VAL A 15 10.26 -9.06 2.78
CA VAL A 15 9.06 -8.71 2.00
C VAL A 15 8.25 -7.62 2.71
N ARG A 16 8.02 -7.74 4.02
CA ARG A 16 7.31 -6.71 4.80
C ARG A 16 8.03 -5.37 4.77
N GLU A 17 9.33 -5.36 5.02
CA GLU A 17 10.13 -4.13 5.00
C GLU A 17 10.06 -3.44 3.63
N LYS A 18 10.06 -4.22 2.55
CA LYS A 18 9.85 -3.69 1.19
C LYS A 18 8.45 -3.10 1.01
N MET A 19 7.40 -3.76 1.52
CA MET A 19 6.03 -3.24 1.46
C MET A 19 5.87 -1.93 2.23
N ILE A 20 6.45 -1.84 3.44
CA ILE A 20 6.46 -0.62 4.26
C ILE A 20 7.10 0.53 3.49
N ARG A 21 8.32 0.34 2.97
CA ARG A 21 9.02 1.39 2.20
C ARG A 21 8.23 1.86 0.98
N ASN A 22 7.58 0.94 0.27
CA ASN A 22 6.77 1.31 -0.89
C ASN A 22 5.54 2.13 -0.49
N LEU A 23 4.88 1.78 0.63
CA LEU A 23 3.72 2.52 1.13
C LEU A 23 4.11 3.91 1.65
N GLU A 24 5.26 4.05 2.30
CA GLU A 24 5.80 5.36 2.70
C GLU A 24 6.01 6.27 1.48
N GLN A 25 6.61 5.75 0.40
CA GLN A 25 6.79 6.52 -0.84
C GLN A 25 5.46 6.93 -1.48
N LEU A 26 4.46 6.04 -1.46
CA LEU A 26 3.11 6.34 -1.96
C LEU A 26 2.41 7.37 -1.09
N LEU A 27 2.59 7.32 0.24
CA LEU A 27 2.02 8.28 1.17
C LEU A 27 2.55 9.68 0.88
N ASP A 28 3.87 9.83 0.74
CA ASP A 28 4.51 11.09 0.41
C ASP A 28 4.08 11.63 -0.97
N PHE A 29 3.87 10.75 -1.94
CA PHE A 29 3.37 11.13 -3.26
C PHE A 29 1.91 11.61 -3.20
N ALA A 30 1.04 10.84 -2.51
CA ALA A 30 -0.35 11.20 -2.34
C ALA A 30 -0.51 12.53 -1.59
N HIS A 31 0.29 12.74 -0.54
CA HIS A 31 0.31 14.01 0.21
C HIS A 31 0.68 15.20 -0.67
N ARG A 32 1.75 15.06 -1.47
CA ARG A 32 2.16 16.12 -2.42
C ARG A 32 1.06 16.45 -3.41
N LYS A 33 0.33 15.45 -3.91
CA LYS A 33 -0.81 15.68 -4.81
C LYS A 33 -2.04 16.24 -4.10
N ALA A 34 -2.31 15.81 -2.87
CA ALA A 34 -3.40 16.35 -2.07
C ALA A 34 -3.23 17.84 -1.73
N THR A 35 -1.98 18.31 -1.67
CA THR A 35 -1.61 19.69 -1.33
C THR A 35 -1.19 20.54 -2.54
N ASP A 36 -1.18 19.96 -3.75
CA ASP A 36 -0.75 20.62 -4.99
C ASP A 36 -1.74 21.72 -5.42
N PRO A 37 -1.37 23.02 -5.36
CA PRO A 37 -2.27 24.11 -5.69
C PRO A 37 -2.67 24.15 -7.18
N GLU A 38 -1.90 23.49 -8.06
CA GLU A 38 -2.20 23.40 -9.49
C GLU A 38 -3.32 22.38 -9.80
N LEU A 39 -3.67 21.52 -8.83
CA LEU A 39 -4.76 20.56 -8.98
C LEU A 39 -6.11 21.14 -8.55
N SER A 40 -7.16 20.73 -9.27
CA SER A 40 -8.53 21.07 -8.90
C SER A 40 -8.86 20.62 -7.47
N PRO A 41 -9.75 21.32 -6.74
CA PRO A 41 -10.16 20.91 -5.40
C PRO A 41 -10.67 19.47 -5.34
N LYS A 42 -11.39 19.01 -6.39
CA LYS A 42 -11.87 17.64 -6.50
C LYS A 42 -10.72 16.64 -6.60
N ALA A 43 -9.73 16.91 -7.46
CA ALA A 43 -8.56 16.05 -7.59
C ALA A 43 -7.76 15.97 -6.28
N ARG A 44 -7.52 17.12 -5.62
CA ARG A 44 -6.88 17.16 -4.30
C ARG A 44 -7.64 16.35 -3.25
N GLN A 45 -8.97 16.42 -3.26
CA GLN A 45 -9.80 15.62 -2.36
C GLN A 45 -9.65 14.12 -2.62
N SER A 46 -9.59 13.67 -3.89
CA SER A 46 -9.32 12.27 -4.24
C SER A 46 -7.95 11.83 -3.70
N TRP A 47 -6.91 12.64 -3.91
CA TRP A 47 -5.57 12.34 -3.39
C TRP A 47 -5.51 12.29 -1.86
N ALA A 48 -6.21 13.18 -1.16
CA ALA A 48 -6.29 13.18 0.30
C ALA A 48 -6.99 11.92 0.85
N ARG A 49 -8.00 11.41 0.13
CA ARG A 49 -8.64 10.14 0.45
C ARG A 49 -7.65 8.99 0.28
N LEU A 50 -6.94 8.93 -0.85
CA LEU A 50 -5.93 7.91 -1.10
C LEU A 50 -4.82 7.94 -0.04
N GLU A 51 -4.32 9.13 0.32
CA GLU A 51 -3.34 9.33 1.40
C GLU A 51 -3.82 8.70 2.71
N THR A 52 -5.07 8.96 3.09
CA THR A 52 -5.68 8.40 4.31
C THR A 52 -5.71 6.87 4.27
N TYR A 53 -6.08 6.27 3.14
CA TYR A 53 -6.11 4.82 3.00
C TYR A 53 -4.71 4.18 3.00
N ILE A 54 -3.71 4.85 2.41
CA ILE A 54 -2.32 4.42 2.49
C ILE A 54 -1.85 4.41 3.94
N ALA A 55 -2.13 5.47 4.71
CA ALA A 55 -1.76 5.56 6.13
C ALA A 55 -2.42 4.45 6.97
N GLN A 56 -3.70 4.15 6.73
CA GLN A 56 -4.40 3.05 7.39
C GLN A 56 -3.80 1.68 7.04
N THR A 57 -3.43 1.49 5.78
CA THR A 57 -2.80 0.25 5.29
C THR A 57 -1.42 0.06 5.90
N LEU A 58 -0.61 1.12 5.93
CA LEU A 58 0.71 1.14 6.57
C LEU A 58 0.62 0.79 8.06
N ASN A 59 -0.30 1.45 8.79
CA ASN A 59 -0.53 1.16 10.21
C ASN A 59 -0.92 -0.30 10.45
N SER A 60 -1.69 -0.91 9.54
CA SER A 60 -2.03 -2.32 9.65
C SER A 60 -0.82 -3.22 9.41
N ILE A 61 0.03 -2.93 8.43
CA ILE A 61 1.20 -3.76 8.11
C ILE A 61 2.28 -3.69 9.19
N VAL A 62 2.42 -2.52 9.83
CA VAL A 62 3.36 -2.32 10.93
C VAL A 62 2.91 -3.12 12.17
N ASN A 63 1.61 -3.13 12.47
CA ASN A 63 1.09 -3.73 13.71
C ASN A 63 0.62 -5.20 13.57
N ASP A 64 0.38 -5.69 12.36
CA ASP A 64 -0.20 -7.01 12.11
C ASP A 64 0.82 -7.97 11.48
N TYR A 65 0.77 -9.25 11.84
CA TYR A 65 1.69 -10.29 11.32
C TYR A 65 1.07 -11.21 10.27
N ASP A 66 -0.23 -11.08 10.02
CA ASP A 66 -0.92 -11.89 9.03
C ASP A 66 -0.77 -11.34 7.60
N ILE A 67 0.04 -12.03 6.79
CA ILE A 67 0.25 -11.74 5.38
C ILE A 67 -1.04 -11.78 4.56
N VAL A 68 -2.03 -12.60 4.92
CA VAL A 68 -3.30 -12.69 4.19
C VAL A 68 -4.10 -11.41 4.38
N SER A 69 -4.20 -10.93 5.62
CA SER A 69 -4.84 -9.66 5.95
C SER A 69 -4.14 -8.47 5.28
N ILE A 70 -2.81 -8.47 5.22
CA ILE A 70 -2.02 -7.46 4.51
C ILE A 70 -2.35 -7.44 3.01
N LYS A 71 -2.36 -8.60 2.35
CA LYS A 71 -2.69 -8.70 0.91
C LYS A 71 -4.08 -8.14 0.61
N LYS A 72 -5.07 -8.46 1.46
CA LYS A 72 -6.43 -7.96 1.29
C LYS A 72 -6.48 -6.43 1.34
N LYS A 73 -5.77 -5.80 2.27
CA LYS A 73 -5.69 -4.33 2.39
C LYS A 73 -5.02 -3.68 1.19
N LEU A 74 -3.99 -4.32 0.63
CA LEU A 74 -3.34 -3.83 -0.59
C LEU A 74 -4.28 -3.90 -1.81
N GLU A 75 -5.08 -4.96 -1.93
CA GLU A 75 -6.10 -5.05 -2.98
C GLU A 75 -7.22 -4.02 -2.81
N GLU A 76 -7.64 -3.75 -1.57
CA GLU A 76 -8.59 -2.67 -1.26
C GLU A 76 -8.01 -1.30 -1.63
N LEU A 77 -6.74 -1.04 -1.30
CA LEU A 77 -6.04 0.19 -1.68
C LEU A 77 -6.03 0.39 -3.20
N LYS A 78 -5.76 -0.68 -3.95
CA LYS A 78 -5.74 -0.66 -5.41
C LYS A 78 -7.12 -0.32 -5.97
N LYS A 79 -8.18 -0.95 -5.47
CA LYS A 79 -9.57 -0.65 -5.88
C LYS A 79 -9.95 0.79 -5.61
N ILE A 80 -9.56 1.32 -4.45
CA ILE A 80 -9.81 2.73 -4.11
C ILE A 80 -9.10 3.66 -5.09
N ALA A 81 -7.86 3.36 -5.47
CA ALA A 81 -7.16 4.17 -6.48
C ALA A 81 -7.91 4.14 -7.83
N GLU A 82 -8.34 2.96 -8.26
CA GLU A 82 -9.15 2.79 -9.49
C GLU A 82 -10.49 3.56 -9.41
N GLU A 83 -11.20 3.49 -8.28
CA GLU A 83 -12.47 4.21 -8.06
C GLU A 83 -12.33 5.74 -8.02
N LEU A 84 -11.13 6.23 -7.69
CA LEU A 84 -10.83 7.66 -7.62
C LEU A 84 -10.33 8.23 -8.95
N ASP A 85 -10.25 7.41 -10.01
CA ASP A 85 -9.64 7.74 -11.30
C ASP A 85 -8.18 8.23 -11.15
N LEU A 86 -7.40 7.61 -10.26
CA LEU A 86 -6.01 7.96 -9.94
C LEU A 86 -4.96 6.96 -10.44
#